data_AF-A0A2D6X204-F1
#
_entry.id   AF-A0A2D6X204-F1
#
_cell.length_a   1.000
_cell.length_b   1.000
_cell.length_c   1.000
_cell.angle_alpha   90.00
_cell.angle_beta   90.00
_cell.angle_gamma   90.00
#
_symmetry.space_group_name_H-M   'P 1'
#
loop_
_entity.id
_entity.type
_entity.pdbx_description
1 polymer ?
#
loop_
_entity_poly.entity_id
_entity_poly.type
_entity_poly.pdbx_seq_one_letter_code
_entity_poly.pdbx_strand_id
1 'polypeptide(L)'
;MDADASGSLCVDWVFGTNDDEFEPIGALDYWQTHAVVEALKPYVAESANKVAYYKAKGEKNRGTEVLEDARDSAAFSLDLFSIALNRMRTAYKKAEYEGDNSTSESRTDT
;
A
#
# COMPACT_ATOMS: atom_id res chain seq x y z
N MET A 1 14.95 0.29 17.16
CA MET A 1 14.63 1.18 16.04
C MET A 1 13.17 0.93 15.76
N ASP A 2 12.31 1.80 16.26
CA ASP A 2 10.87 1.53 16.33
C ASP A 2 10.24 1.78 14.96
N ALA A 3 9.69 0.72 14.35
CA ALA A 3 8.95 0.80 13.09
C ALA A 3 7.79 1.81 13.16
N ASP A 4 7.34 2.10 14.38
CA ASP A 4 6.26 3.02 14.74
C ASP A 4 6.50 4.47 14.28
N ALA A 5 7.76 4.91 14.11
CA ALA A 5 8.07 6.28 13.69
C ALA A 5 7.68 6.59 12.23
N SER A 6 7.40 5.56 11.43
CA SER A 6 7.04 5.70 10.01
C SER A 6 5.54 5.90 9.75
N GLY A 7 4.71 5.79 10.80
CA GLY A 7 3.25 5.80 10.70
C GLY A 7 2.67 4.43 10.31
N SER A 8 1.34 4.36 10.15
CA SER A 8 0.61 3.15 9.79
C SER A 8 -0.41 3.41 8.68
N LEU A 9 -0.65 2.42 7.84
CA LEU A 9 -1.79 2.40 6.90
C LEU A 9 -2.98 1.75 7.60
N CYS A 10 -4.03 2.53 7.90
CA CYS A 10 -5.26 2.02 8.50
C CYS A 10 -6.23 1.51 7.43
N VAL A 11 -6.87 0.39 7.72
CA VAL A 11 -7.96 -0.18 6.93
C VAL A 11 -9.24 -0.05 7.75
N ASP A 12 -10.14 0.79 7.26
CA ASP A 12 -11.40 1.10 7.93
C ASP A 12 -12.59 0.44 7.22
N TRP A 13 -13.52 -0.11 7.99
CA TRP A 13 -14.85 -0.50 7.53
C TRP A 13 -15.73 0.73 7.48
N VAL A 14 -16.16 1.14 6.29
CA VAL A 14 -17.09 2.25 6.13
C VAL A 14 -18.50 1.67 6.01
N PHE A 15 -19.35 1.93 7.00
CA PHE A 15 -20.72 1.38 7.05
C PHE A 15 -21.81 2.43 6.88
N GLY A 16 -21.45 3.69 6.67
CA GLY A 16 -22.39 4.74 6.34
C GLY A 16 -21.74 5.92 5.62
N THR A 17 -22.41 7.05 5.61
CA THR A 17 -22.03 8.25 4.83
C THR A 17 -21.60 9.43 5.69
N ASN A 18 -21.76 9.34 7.01
CA ASN A 18 -21.32 10.38 7.94
C ASN A 18 -19.86 10.20 8.32
N ASP A 19 -19.21 11.31 8.70
CA ASP A 19 -17.80 11.33 9.14
C ASP A 19 -17.54 10.50 10.41
N ASP A 20 -18.56 9.96 11.09
CA ASP A 20 -18.41 9.12 12.29
C ASP A 20 -18.73 7.63 12.04
N GLU A 21 -19.02 7.23 10.80
CA GLU A 21 -19.48 5.87 10.44
C GLU A 21 -18.34 5.02 9.84
N PHE A 22 -17.18 5.05 10.50
CA PHE A 22 -16.02 4.23 10.19
C PHE A 22 -15.55 3.41 11.40
N GLU A 23 -15.13 2.17 11.17
CA GLU A 23 -14.55 1.29 12.20
C GLU A 23 -13.18 0.77 11.75
N PRO A 24 -12.09 0.98 12.51
CA PRO A 24 -10.78 0.48 12.14
C PRO A 24 -10.73 -1.05 12.29
N ILE A 25 -10.47 -1.75 11.18
CA ILE A 25 -10.39 -3.22 11.14
C ILE A 25 -8.93 -3.69 11.26
N GLY A 26 -7.98 -2.84 10.90
CA GLY A 26 -6.56 -3.18 11.00
C GLY A 26 -5.65 -2.01 10.65
N ALA A 27 -4.40 -2.13 11.07
CA ALA A 27 -3.34 -1.19 10.72
C ALA A 27 -2.12 -1.97 10.25
N LEU A 28 -1.49 -1.49 9.17
CA LEU A 28 -0.27 -2.06 8.61
C LEU A 28 0.91 -1.13 8.86
N ASP A 29 2.01 -1.66 9.37
CA ASP A 29 3.27 -0.94 9.48
C ASP A 29 3.96 -0.77 8.11
N TYR A 30 5.10 -0.08 8.08
CA TYR A 30 5.83 0.19 6.84
C TYR A 30 6.23 -1.08 6.08
N TRP A 31 6.75 -2.09 6.78
CA TRP A 31 7.25 -3.31 6.13
C TRP A 31 6.11 -4.22 5.68
N GLN A 32 5.02 -4.26 6.43
CA GLN A 32 3.78 -4.94 6.04
C GLN A 32 3.18 -4.28 4.79
N THR A 33 3.10 -2.95 4.77
CA THR A 33 2.63 -2.19 3.60
C THR A 33 3.54 -2.42 2.39
N HIS A 34 4.86 -2.42 2.60
CA HIS A 34 5.84 -2.74 1.55
C HIS A 34 5.63 -4.14 0.97
N ALA A 35 5.44 -5.16 1.83
CA ALA A 35 5.21 -6.53 1.39
C ALA A 35 3.95 -6.66 0.53
N VAL A 36 2.86 -5.95 0.89
CA VAL A 36 1.62 -5.93 0.09
C VAL A 36 1.85 -5.29 -1.28
N VAL A 37 2.57 -4.16 -1.34
CA VAL A 37 2.90 -3.50 -2.61
C VAL A 37 3.72 -4.42 -3.52
N GLU A 38 4.74 -5.09 -2.98
CA GLU A 38 5.57 -6.03 -3.76
C GLU A 38 4.78 -7.24 -4.25
N ALA A 39 3.81 -7.73 -3.47
CA ALA A 39 2.93 -8.82 -3.88
C ALA A 39 1.91 -8.40 -4.94
N LEU A 40 1.40 -7.17 -4.89
CA LEU A 40 0.40 -6.66 -5.83
C LEU A 40 0.98 -6.37 -7.23
N LYS A 41 2.24 -5.92 -7.33
CA LYS A 41 2.91 -5.62 -8.60
C LYS A 41 2.82 -6.75 -9.64
N PRO A 42 3.29 -7.99 -9.36
CA PRO A 42 3.20 -9.07 -10.33
C PRO A 42 1.75 -9.47 -10.62
N TYR A 43 0.86 -9.40 -9.63
CA TYR A 43 -0.55 -9.74 -9.82
C TYR A 43 -1.27 -8.78 -10.78
N VAL A 44 -1.03 -7.47 -10.66
CA VAL A 44 -1.58 -6.45 -11.57
C VAL A 44 -1.04 -6.65 -12.99
N ALA A 45 0.26 -6.97 -13.14
CA ALA A 45 0.84 -7.25 -14.45
C ALA A 45 0.25 -8.52 -15.09
N GLU A 46 0.11 -9.60 -14.32
CA GLU A 46 -0.44 -10.87 -14.80
C GLU A 46 -1.93 -10.75 -15.17
N SER A 47 -2.73 -10.07 -14.35
CA SER A 47 -4.15 -9.84 -14.62
C SER A 47 -4.36 -8.99 -15.87
N ALA A 48 -3.53 -7.95 -16.09
CA ALA A 48 -3.56 -7.18 -17.34
C ALA A 48 -3.29 -8.06 -18.57
N ASN A 49 -2.31 -8.97 -18.48
CA ASN A 49 -2.00 -9.91 -19.56
C ASN A 49 -3.15 -10.89 -19.84
N LYS A 50 -3.81 -11.40 -18.80
CA LYS A 50 -4.99 -12.28 -18.93
C LYS A 50 -6.13 -11.57 -19.63
N VAL A 51 -6.46 -10.35 -19.20
CA VAL A 51 -7.51 -9.53 -19.84
C VAL A 51 -7.17 -9.28 -21.31
N ALA A 52 -5.92 -8.90 -21.61
CA ALA A 52 -5.49 -8.67 -22.99
C ALA A 52 -5.63 -9.93 -23.86
N TYR A 53 -5.27 -11.09 -23.34
CA TYR A 53 -5.41 -12.37 -24.03
C TYR A 53 -6.87 -12.69 -24.39
N TYR A 54 -7.79 -12.62 -23.41
CA TYR A 54 -9.20 -12.94 -23.64
C TYR A 54 -9.89 -11.91 -24.56
N LYS A 55 -9.52 -10.63 -24.45
CA LYS A 55 -9.97 -9.59 -25.40
C LYS A 55 -9.50 -9.86 -26.82
N ALA A 56 -8.23 -10.23 -27.01
CA ALA A 56 -7.68 -10.55 -28.33
C ALA A 56 -8.33 -11.79 -28.96
N LYS A 57 -8.76 -12.75 -28.13
CA LYS A 57 -9.51 -13.93 -28.56
C LYS A 57 -10.97 -13.64 -28.93
N GLY A 58 -11.45 -12.42 -28.68
CA GLY A 58 -12.83 -12.00 -28.97
C GLY A 58 -13.84 -12.45 -27.92
N GLU A 59 -13.40 -12.90 -26.74
CA GLU A 59 -14.30 -13.32 -25.67
C GLU A 59 -14.90 -12.09 -24.95
N LYS A 60 -16.18 -11.81 -25.24
CA LYS A 60 -16.99 -10.78 -24.55
C LYS A 60 -18.09 -11.45 -23.75
N ASN A 61 -17.70 -12.11 -22.67
CA ASN A 61 -18.62 -12.78 -21.75
C ASN A 61 -18.45 -12.20 -20.34
N ARG A 62 -19.36 -12.60 -19.43
CA ARG A 62 -19.33 -12.18 -18.03
C ARG A 62 -18.01 -12.51 -17.32
N GLY A 63 -17.30 -13.56 -17.74
CA GLY A 63 -15.99 -13.92 -17.20
C GLY A 63 -14.93 -12.88 -17.54
N THR A 64 -14.90 -12.39 -18.79
CA THR A 64 -13.99 -11.30 -19.19
C THR A 64 -14.29 -10.01 -18.43
N GLU A 65 -15.58 -9.66 -18.23
CA GLU A 65 -15.97 -8.49 -17.43
C GLU A 65 -15.47 -8.58 -15.98
N VAL A 66 -15.68 -9.73 -15.32
CA VAL A 66 -15.21 -9.94 -13.95
C VAL A 66 -13.68 -9.90 -13.85
N LEU A 67 -12.97 -10.39 -14.87
CA LEU A 67 -11.51 -10.30 -14.94
C LEU A 67 -11.03 -8.85 -15.11
N GLU A 68 -11.76 -8.03 -15.88
CA GLU A 68 -11.49 -6.59 -16.01
C GLU A 68 -11.70 -5.86 -14.69
N ASP A 69 -12.85 -6.07 -14.04
CA ASP A 69 -13.16 -5.48 -12.74
C ASP A 69 -12.11 -5.84 -11.68
N ALA A 70 -11.70 -7.12 -11.64
CA ALA A 70 -10.67 -7.59 -10.71
C ALA A 70 -9.30 -6.96 -10.99
N ARG A 71 -8.94 -6.80 -12.27
CA ARG A 71 -7.69 -6.13 -12.67
C ARG A 71 -7.72 -4.65 -12.27
N ASP A 72 -8.82 -3.97 -12.51
CA ASP A 72 -8.96 -2.53 -12.23
C ASP A 72 -8.98 -2.28 -10.73
N SER A 73 -9.67 -3.12 -9.97
CA SER A 73 -9.63 -3.10 -8.50
C SER A 73 -8.21 -3.30 -7.97
N ALA A 74 -7.47 -4.29 -8.49
CA ALA A 74 -6.11 -4.54 -8.04
C ALA A 74 -5.13 -3.41 -8.39
N ALA A 75 -5.27 -2.81 -9.59
CA ALA A 75 -4.48 -1.66 -10.00
C ALA A 75 -4.75 -0.44 -9.08
N PHE A 76 -6.02 -0.18 -8.80
CA PHE A 76 -6.43 0.89 -7.88
C PHE A 76 -5.87 0.67 -6.47
N SER A 77 -5.96 -0.55 -5.93
CA SER A 77 -5.36 -0.89 -4.64
C SER A 77 -3.85 -0.70 -4.65
N LEU A 78 -3.14 -1.13 -5.70
CA LEU A 78 -1.69 -0.94 -5.81
C LEU A 78 -1.32 0.54 -5.74
N ASP A 79 -2.06 1.41 -6.42
CA ASP A 79 -1.83 2.86 -6.39
C ASP A 79 -2.02 3.43 -4.98
N LEU A 80 -3.12 3.08 -4.30
CA LEU A 80 -3.39 3.53 -2.93
C LEU A 80 -2.30 3.11 -1.94
N PHE A 81 -1.94 1.82 -1.96
CA PHE A 81 -0.90 1.28 -1.08
C PHE A 81 0.48 1.90 -1.40
N SER A 82 0.78 2.17 -2.67
CA SER A 82 2.03 2.81 -3.07
C SER A 82 2.13 4.27 -2.59
N ILE A 83 1.01 5.01 -2.64
CA ILE A 83 0.96 6.38 -2.11
C ILE A 83 1.19 6.38 -0.60
N ALA A 84 0.51 5.49 0.13
CA ALA A 84 0.71 5.33 1.57
C ALA A 84 2.16 4.97 1.90
N LEU A 85 2.72 3.97 1.22
CA LEU A 85 4.10 3.53 1.41
C LEU A 85 5.12 4.65 1.17
N ASN A 86 4.91 5.48 0.15
CA ASN A 86 5.80 6.62 -0.12
C ASN A 86 5.76 7.68 0.99
N ARG A 87 4.57 7.94 1.57
CA ARG A 87 4.44 8.83 2.72
C ARG A 87 5.15 8.26 3.94
N MET A 88 4.95 6.97 4.22
CA MET A 88 5.61 6.26 5.32
C MET A 88 7.14 6.21 5.14
N ARG A 89 7.62 6.00 3.91
CA ARG A 89 9.06 6.04 3.58
C ARG A 89 9.68 7.39 3.89
N THR A 90 8.96 8.48 3.60
CA THR A 90 9.43 9.84 3.87
C THR A 90 9.57 10.07 5.39
N ALA A 91 8.59 9.60 6.16
CA ALA A 91 8.65 9.63 7.62
C ALA A 91 9.76 8.73 8.18
N TYR A 92 9.90 7.50 7.68
CA TYR A 92 10.94 6.55 8.07
C TYR A 92 12.35 7.13 7.88
N LYS A 93 12.63 7.69 6.69
CA LYS A 93 13.93 8.33 6.42
C LYS A 93 14.20 9.50 7.35
N LYS A 94 13.19 10.34 7.62
CA LYS A 94 13.34 11.47 8.55
C LYS A 94 13.69 11.00 9.95
N ALA A 95 13.02 9.96 10.45
CA ALA A 95 13.33 9.35 11.74
C ALA A 95 14.73 8.73 11.79
N GLU A 96 15.20 8.13 10.70
CA GLU A 96 16.56 7.60 10.57
C GLU A 96 17.61 8.71 10.67
N TYR A 97 17.42 9.84 9.99
CA TYR A 97 18.33 11.00 10.06
C TYR A 97 18.34 11.67 11.44
N GLU A 98 17.19 11.76 12.12
CA GLU A 98 17.10 12.37 13.45
C GLU A 98 17.69 11.48 14.55
N GLY A 99 17.54 10.15 14.44
CA GLY A 99 18.19 9.18 15.33
C GLY A 99 19.71 9.22 15.24
N ASP A 100 20.28 9.36 14.04
CA ASP A 100 21.72 9.39 13.82
C ASP A 100 22.36 10.68 14.37
N ASN A 101 21.69 11.84 14.20
CA ASN A 101 22.13 13.11 14.77
C ASN A 101 22.12 13.11 16.31
N SER A 102 21.09 12.52 16.94
CA SER A 102 21.01 12.43 18.42
C SER A 102 22.13 11.58 19.03
N THR A 103 22.64 10.61 18.27
CA THR A 103 23.72 9.73 18.74
C THR A 103 25.09 10.41 18.64
N SER A 104 25.25 11.35 17.70
CA SER A 104 26.49 12.11 17.47
C SER A 104 26.76 13.20 18.51
N GLU A 105 25.73 13.82 19.10
CA GLU A 105 25.87 14.87 20.12
C GLU A 105 26.19 14.33 21.53
N SER A 106 26.01 13.03 21.77
CA SER A 106 26.30 12.38 23.06
C SER A 106 27.79 12.09 23.32
N ARG A 107 28.66 12.34 22.32
CA ARG A 107 30.07 11.91 22.33
C ARG A 107 31.09 13.01 22.66
N THR A 108 30.66 14.22 23.04
CA THR A 108 31.57 15.35 23.31
C THR A 108 31.72 15.77 24.77
N ASP A 109 31.11 15.07 25.72
CA ASP A 109 31.38 15.29 27.15
C ASP A 109 32.18 14.12 27.74
N THR A 110 33.51 14.21 27.68
CA THR A 110 34.41 13.46 28.59
C THR A 110 35.72 14.22 28.80
#